data_AF-A0A2E6NW24-F1
#
_entry.id   AF-A0A2E6NW24-F1
#
_cell.length_a   1.000
_cell.length_b   1.000
_cell.length_c   1.000
_cell.angle_alpha   90.00
_cell.angle_beta   90.00
_cell.angle_gamma   90.00
#
_symmetry.space_group_name_H-M   'P 1'
#
loop_
_entity.id
_entity.type
_entity.pdbx_description
1 polymer ?
#
loop_
_entity_poly.entity_id
_entity_poly.type
_entity_poly.pdbx_seq_one_letter_code
_entity_poly.pdbx_strand_id
1 'polypeptide(L)'
;MHPQTLRKYERSGLARPSRTVGMLRLYSEEDIARLRLIKHLVGDLGLNLAGVELSLGMFNQMLKMKSGLGQAENGELKKYLENCLNEMFKILKTRPS
;
A
#
# COMPACT_ATOMS: atom_id res chain seq x y z
N MET A 1 1.85 -19.08 4.98
CA MET A 1 2.86 -18.01 5.18
C MET A 1 3.50 -18.28 6.54
N HIS A 2 4.83 -18.32 6.64
CA HIS A 2 5.48 -18.76 7.89
C HIS A 2 5.44 -17.65 8.97
N PRO A 3 5.22 -17.96 10.27
CA PRO A 3 5.12 -16.95 11.33
C PRO A 3 6.33 -16.01 11.44
N GLN A 4 7.54 -16.48 11.14
CA GLN A 4 8.74 -15.62 11.17
C GLN A 4 8.75 -14.59 10.04
N THR A 5 8.27 -14.95 8.84
CA THR A 5 8.11 -14.03 7.71
C THR A 5 7.10 -12.94 8.04
N LEU A 6 6.02 -13.31 8.71
CA LEU A 6 5.00 -12.36 9.18
C LEU A 6 5.58 -11.35 10.17
N ARG A 7 6.34 -11.82 11.16
CA ARG A 7 7.07 -10.95 12.10
C ARG A 7 8.10 -10.06 11.42
N LYS A 8 8.69 -10.50 10.31
CA LYS A 8 9.61 -9.66 9.51
C LYS A 8 8.83 -8.49 8.92
N TYR A 9 7.69 -8.75 8.27
CA TYR A 9 6.86 -7.69 7.67
C TYR A 9 6.25 -6.75 8.71
N GLU A 10 5.84 -7.27 9.87
CA GLU A 10 5.40 -6.45 11.01
C GLU A 10 6.49 -5.48 11.49
N ARG A 11 7.72 -5.98 11.70
CA ARG A 11 8.86 -5.15 12.13
C ARG A 11 9.24 -4.09 11.10
N SER A 12 9.06 -4.39 9.82
CA SER A 12 9.27 -3.45 8.73
C SER A 12 8.08 -2.50 8.51
N GLY A 13 7.01 -2.59 9.31
CA GLY A 13 5.84 -1.73 9.21
C GLY A 13 4.89 -2.03 8.04
N LEU A 14 5.19 -3.06 7.23
CA LEU A 14 4.40 -3.45 6.04
C LEU A 14 3.08 -4.14 6.40
N ALA A 15 2.98 -4.70 7.61
CA ALA A 15 1.76 -5.30 8.15
C ALA A 15 1.56 -4.80 9.58
N ARG A 16 0.31 -4.45 9.93
CA ARG A 16 -0.04 -3.95 11.26
C ARG A 16 -1.28 -4.69 11.77
N PRO A 17 -1.12 -5.91 12.31
CA PRO A 17 -2.25 -6.64 12.85
C PRO A 17 -2.83 -5.92 14.06
N SER A 18 -4.15 -5.97 14.17
CA SER A 18 -4.84 -5.66 15.43
C SER A 18 -4.51 -6.73 16.47
N ARG A 19 -4.67 -6.40 17.75
CA ARG A 19 -4.45 -7.35 18.85
C ARG A 19 -5.72 -7.50 19.68
N THR A 20 -6.03 -8.73 20.10
CA THR A 20 -7.04 -8.96 21.15
C THR A 20 -6.49 -8.60 22.53
N VAL A 21 -7.38 -8.53 23.51
CA VAL A 21 -7.06 -8.36 24.95
C VAL A 21 -6.07 -9.44 25.44
N GLY A 22 -6.04 -10.62 24.82
CA GLY A 22 -5.08 -11.70 25.08
C GLY A 22 -3.81 -11.68 24.21
N MET A 23 -3.44 -10.55 23.60
CA MET A 23 -2.28 -10.37 22.71
C MET A 23 -2.25 -11.22 21.42
N LEU A 24 -3.36 -11.87 21.05
CA LEU A 24 -3.41 -12.60 19.77
C LEU A 24 -3.48 -11.61 18.61
N ARG A 25 -2.68 -11.88 17.57
CA ARG A 25 -2.69 -11.12 16.32
C ARG A 25 -3.97 -11.45 15.54
N LEU A 26 -4.73 -10.43 15.22
CA LEU A 26 -5.88 -10.53 14.33
C LEU A 26 -5.53 -9.88 13.00
N TYR A 27 -5.89 -10.58 11.93
CA TYR A 27 -5.72 -10.14 10.56
C TYR A 27 -7.11 -10.02 9.94
N SER A 28 -7.45 -8.83 9.47
CA SER A 28 -8.63 -8.62 8.65
C SER A 28 -8.45 -9.25 7.26
N GLU A 29 -9.53 -9.39 6.49
CA GLU A 29 -9.42 -9.82 5.10
C GLU A 29 -8.52 -8.90 4.26
N GLU A 30 -8.57 -7.59 4.52
CA GLU A 30 -7.68 -6.61 3.89
C GLU A 30 -6.21 -6.90 4.22
N ASP A 31 -5.90 -7.22 5.49
CA ASP A 31 -4.53 -7.58 5.86
C ASP A 31 -4.06 -8.85 5.16
N ILE A 32 -4.94 -9.85 5.02
CA ILE A 32 -4.61 -11.07 4.29
C ILE A 32 -4.34 -10.77 2.81
N ALA A 33 -5.15 -9.92 2.17
CA ALA A 33 -4.93 -9.49 0.79
C ALA A 33 -3.58 -8.74 0.65
N ARG A 34 -3.31 -7.79 1.55
CA ARG A 34 -2.03 -7.05 1.62
C ARG A 34 -0.85 -7.99 1.78
N LEU A 35 -0.93 -8.99 2.66
CA LEU A 35 0.13 -9.98 2.87
C LEU A 35 0.38 -10.86 1.65
N ARG A 36 -0.67 -11.23 0.90
CA ARG A 36 -0.53 -11.96 -0.37
C ARG A 36 0.20 -11.12 -1.41
N LEU A 37 -0.15 -9.83 -1.52
CA LEU A 37 0.54 -8.90 -2.41
C LEU A 37 2.03 -8.75 -2.02
N ILE A 38 2.33 -8.53 -0.74
CA ILE A 38 3.72 -8.46 -0.25
C ILE A 38 4.48 -9.74 -0.61
N LYS A 39 3.87 -10.92 -0.43
CA LYS A 39 4.49 -12.20 -0.78
C LYS A 39 4.83 -12.26 -2.27
N HIS A 40 3.92 -11.84 -3.15
CA HIS A 40 4.14 -11.80 -4.60
C HIS A 40 5.27 -10.82 -4.96
N LEU A 41 5.24 -9.60 -4.43
CA LEU A 41 6.27 -8.58 -4.69
C LEU A 41 7.67 -9.04 -4.28
N VAL A 42 7.80 -9.70 -3.12
CA VAL A 42 9.10 -10.20 -2.63
C VAL A 42 9.54 -11.48 -3.34
N GLY A 43 8.63 -12.45 -3.49
CA GLY A 43 8.95 -13.79 -3.97
C GLY A 43 9.07 -13.87 -5.47
N ASP A 44 8.11 -13.30 -6.19
CA ASP A 44 7.98 -13.50 -7.63
C ASP A 44 8.66 -12.35 -8.39
N LEU A 45 8.56 -11.11 -7.89
CA LEU A 45 9.21 -9.94 -8.50
C LEU A 45 10.58 -9.59 -7.90
N GLY A 46 10.99 -10.29 -6.84
CA GLY A 46 12.31 -10.12 -6.23
C GLY A 46 12.54 -8.76 -5.54
N LEU A 47 11.48 -8.02 -5.21
CA LEU A 47 11.61 -6.73 -4.56
C LEU A 47 12.12 -6.89 -3.11
N ASN A 48 13.06 -6.02 -2.73
CA ASN A 48 13.44 -5.88 -1.32
C ASN A 48 12.34 -5.12 -0.54
N LEU A 49 12.49 -5.03 0.78
CA LEU A 49 11.46 -4.40 1.64
C LEU A 49 11.20 -2.92 1.30
N ALA A 50 12.23 -2.17 0.89
CA ALA A 50 12.07 -0.78 0.47
C ALA A 50 11.30 -0.67 -0.85
N GLY A 51 11.57 -1.57 -1.80
CA GLY A 51 10.80 -1.67 -3.04
C GLY A 51 9.34 -2.03 -2.79
N VAL A 52 9.08 -2.98 -1.89
CA VAL A 52 7.71 -3.34 -1.48
C VAL A 52 6.98 -2.16 -0.87
N GLU A 53 7.61 -1.43 0.06
CA GLU A 53 7.02 -0.26 0.70
C GLU A 53 6.62 0.80 -0.34
N LEU A 54 7.53 1.07 -1.29
CA LEU A 54 7.28 1.99 -2.39
C LEU A 54 6.11 1.52 -3.27
N SER A 55 6.10 0.25 -3.69
CA SER A 55 5.03 -0.31 -4.52
C SER A 55 3.67 -0.27 -3.83
N LEU A 56 3.60 -0.58 -2.54
CA LEU A 56 2.36 -0.51 -1.77
C LEU A 56 1.87 0.94 -1.63
N GLY A 57 2.78 1.88 -1.40
CA GLY A 57 2.46 3.31 -1.38
C GLY A 57 1.82 3.77 -2.70
N MET A 58 2.45 3.40 -3.82
CA MET A 58 1.92 3.69 -5.15
C MET A 58 0.55 3.04 -5.41
N PHE A 59 0.37 1.77 -5.03
CA PHE A 59 -0.90 1.07 -5.18
C PHE A 59 -2.03 1.74 -4.40
N ASN A 60 -1.76 2.16 -3.16
CA ASN A 60 -2.73 2.88 -2.34
C ASN A 60 -3.14 4.22 -2.98
N GLN A 61 -2.22 4.96 -3.57
CA GLN A 61 -2.56 6.20 -4.29
C GLN A 61 -3.37 5.93 -5.55
N MET A 62 -3.08 4.85 -6.29
CA MET A 62 -3.86 4.46 -7.46
C MET A 62 -5.30 4.06 -7.08
N LEU A 63 -5.47 3.35 -5.96
CA LEU A 63 -6.80 3.02 -5.44
C LEU A 63 -7.58 4.27 -5.04
N LYS A 64 -6.94 5.22 -4.35
CA LYS A 64 -7.55 6.52 -4.02
C LYS A 64 -8.00 7.22 -5.29
N MET A 65 -7.10 7.39 -6.25
CA MET A 65 -7.39 8.02 -7.53
C MET A 65 -8.59 7.36 -8.23
N LYS A 66 -8.61 6.02 -8.32
CA LYS A 66 -9.72 5.26 -8.92
C LYS A 66 -11.04 5.53 -8.19
N SER A 67 -11.03 5.60 -6.85
CA SER A 67 -12.25 5.85 -6.07
C SER A 67 -12.79 7.26 -6.25
N GLY A 68 -11.92 8.27 -6.35
CA GLY A 68 -12.34 9.66 -6.56
C GLY A 68 -12.79 9.95 -7.99
N LEU A 69 -12.29 9.22 -9.00
CA LEU A 69 -12.79 9.33 -10.38
C LEU A 69 -14.31 9.07 -10.48
N GLY A 70 -14.87 8.22 -9.62
CA GLY A 70 -16.31 7.94 -9.59
C GLY A 70 -17.16 8.96 -8.81
N GLN A 71 -16.52 9.85 -8.05
CA GLN A 71 -17.19 10.80 -7.17
C GLN A 71 -17.02 12.27 -7.60
N ALA A 72 -16.04 12.56 -8.47
CA ALA A 72 -15.72 13.91 -8.88
C ALA A 72 -16.62 14.39 -10.03
N GLU A 73 -17.15 15.62 -9.88
CA GLU A 73 -17.85 16.33 -10.96
C GLU A 73 -16.87 16.79 -12.05
N ASN A 74 -17.32 16.86 -13.31
CA ASN A 74 -16.49 17.08 -14.50
C ASN A 74 -15.52 18.28 -14.43
N GLY A 75 -15.81 19.31 -13.63
CA GLY A 75 -14.96 20.50 -13.47
C GLY A 75 -13.80 20.36 -12.47
N GLU A 76 -13.91 19.46 -11.48
CA GLU A 76 -12.90 19.31 -10.41
C GLU A 76 -12.00 18.08 -10.61
N LEU A 77 -12.38 17.18 -11.51
CA LEU A 77 -11.67 15.94 -11.80
C LEU A 77 -10.20 16.16 -12.14
N LYS A 78 -9.89 17.19 -12.95
CA LYS A 78 -8.52 17.50 -13.35
C LYS A 78 -7.64 17.87 -12.14
N LYS A 79 -8.14 18.74 -11.25
CA LYS A 79 -7.42 19.14 -10.03
C LYS A 79 -7.22 17.95 -9.09
N TYR A 80 -8.22 17.09 -8.96
CA TYR A 80 -8.13 15.87 -8.17
C TYR A 80 -7.04 14.92 -8.71
N LEU A 81 -7.04 14.68 -10.02
CA LEU A 81 -6.03 13.84 -10.68
C LEU A 81 -4.61 14.42 -10.53
N GLU A 82 -4.44 15.72 -10.75
CA GLU A 82 -3.16 16.41 -10.57
C GLU A 82 -2.64 16.26 -9.13
N ASN A 83 -3.51 16.43 -8.12
CA ASN A 83 -3.13 16.24 -6.71
C ASN A 83 -2.70 14.80 -6.43
N CYS A 84 -3.45 13.80 -6.89
CA CYS A 84 -3.07 12.40 -6.71
C CYS A 84 -1.74 12.04 -7.40
N LEU A 85 -1.51 12.53 -8.62
CA LEU A 85 -0.25 12.35 -9.33
C LEU A 85 0.92 12.99 -8.58
N ASN A 86 0.73 14.20 -8.06
CA ASN A 86 1.76 14.88 -7.28
C ASN A 86 2.16 14.08 -6.02
N GLU A 87 1.20 13.46 -5.34
CA GLU A 87 1.49 12.59 -4.20
C GLU A 87 2.26 11.32 -4.61
N MET A 88 1.94 10.72 -5.76
CA MET A 88 2.71 9.60 -6.32
C MET A 88 4.15 10.01 -6.65
N PHE A 89 4.35 11.16 -7.29
CA PHE A 89 5.69 11.66 -7.61
C PHE A 89 6.52 11.98 -6.36
N LYS A 90 5.89 12.54 -5.31
CA LYS A 90 6.56 12.71 -3.99
C LYS A 90 7.03 11.38 -3.41
N ILE A 91 6.20 10.34 -3.49
CA ILE A 91 6.55 8.98 -3.03
C ILE A 91 7.77 8.44 -3.80
N LEU A 92 7.82 8.66 -5.11
CA LEU A 92 8.95 8.27 -5.96
C LEU A 92 10.18 9.18 -5.80
N LYS A 93 10.09 10.24 -5.00
CA LYS A 93 11.10 11.33 -4.90
C LYS A 93 11.45 11.94 -6.26
N THR A 94 10.53 11.91 -7.20
CA THR A 94 10.66 12.50 -8.53
C THR A 94 9.97 13.85 -8.54
N ARG A 95 10.59 14.87 -9.17
CA ARG A 95 9.89 16.15 -9.40
C ARG A 95 9.03 16.01 -10.66
N PRO A 96 7.72 16.34 -10.61
CA PRO A 96 6.94 16.51 -11.83
C PRO A 96 7.51 17.70 -12.63
N SER A 97 7.69 17.49 -13.94
CA SER A 97 8.11 18.50 -14.92
C SER A 97 6.97 19.41 -15.34
#